data_AF-A0A941E9P4-F1
#
_entry.id   AF-A0A941E9P4-F1
#
_cell.length_a   1.000
_cell.length_b   1.000
_cell.length_c   1.000
_cell.angle_alpha   90.00
_cell.angle_beta   90.00
_cell.angle_gamma   90.00
#
_symmetry.space_group_name_H-M   'P 1'
#
loop_
_entity.id
_entity.type
_entity.pdbx_description
1 polymer ?
#
loop_
_entity_poly.entity_id
_entity_poly.type
_entity_poly.pdbx_seq_one_letter_code
_entity_poly.pdbx_strand_id
1 'polypeptide(L)'
;MRSFGSVLRKLTSGSGRRVLALSAAVIALVGLTAATAGTASAAAAPHTVRVTVQMHVVGFNATVARAHGYLVKTAPDGHQYAVAKGANSAVVPNTTVPGNCGTATMDYTAIGGKAANVYTGFTVDDGAWLFSWNVSVTDNAGVGNESWGDYLASDHQWYTTWETHHSVTGYSWAEVTSGAAFLDNGTTCEAANVSASTNLY
;
A
#
# COMPACT_ATOMS: atom_id res chain seq x y z
N MET A 1 3.82 -32.54 22.96
CA MET A 1 2.65 -32.12 23.75
C MET A 1 3.12 -31.14 24.82
N ARG A 2 3.02 -29.82 24.59
CA ARG A 2 3.33 -28.80 25.58
C ARG A 2 2.17 -27.82 25.66
N SER A 3 1.65 -27.70 26.88
CA SER A 3 0.45 -26.98 27.29
C SER A 3 0.68 -25.47 27.26
N PHE A 4 -0.18 -24.72 26.59
CA PHE A 4 -0.21 -23.25 26.65
C PHE A 4 -1.27 -22.83 27.67
N GLY A 5 -0.80 -22.24 28.78
CA GLY A 5 -1.63 -21.64 29.81
C GLY A 5 -2.18 -20.28 29.35
N SER A 6 -3.51 -20.16 29.35
CA SER A 6 -4.25 -18.93 29.11
C SER A 6 -4.20 -18.04 30.36
N VAL A 7 -3.63 -16.84 30.25
CA VAL A 7 -3.65 -15.82 31.30
C VAL A 7 -4.68 -14.76 30.92
N LEU A 8 -5.88 -14.92 31.48
CA LEU A 8 -7.00 -13.99 31.42
C LEU A 8 -6.65 -12.75 32.28
N ARG A 9 -6.41 -11.58 31.65
CA ARG A 9 -6.28 -10.30 32.39
C ARG A 9 -7.63 -9.60 32.46
N LYS A 10 -8.04 -9.36 33.71
CA LYS A 10 -9.26 -8.69 34.18
C LYS A 10 -9.06 -7.17 34.06
N LEU A 11 -9.86 -6.49 33.24
CA LEU A 11 -9.91 -5.02 33.20
C LEU A 11 -10.88 -4.52 34.27
N THR A 12 -10.35 -3.85 35.28
CA THR A 12 -11.12 -3.18 36.34
C THR A 12 -11.54 -1.79 35.87
N SER A 13 -12.86 -1.61 35.80
CA SER A 13 -13.57 -0.34 35.60
C SER A 13 -13.30 0.63 36.75
N GLY A 14 -12.63 1.75 36.47
CA GLY A 14 -12.44 2.87 37.38
C GLY A 14 -13.50 3.96 37.18
N SER A 15 -14.61 3.84 37.91
CA SER A 15 -15.62 4.88 38.06
C SER A 15 -15.16 5.91 39.09
N GLY A 16 -15.17 7.20 38.74
CA GLY A 16 -15.17 8.26 39.76
C GLY A 16 -14.60 9.59 39.29
N ARG A 17 -15.45 10.58 39.06
CA ARG A 17 -15.85 11.56 40.09
C ARG A 17 -16.67 12.66 39.42
N ARG A 18 -17.89 12.83 39.93
CA ARG A 18 -18.73 14.00 39.71
C ARG A 18 -18.07 15.19 40.41
N VAL A 19 -17.93 16.31 39.70
CA VAL A 19 -17.73 17.62 40.33
C VAL A 19 -18.79 18.54 39.75
N LEU A 20 -19.79 18.84 40.59
CA LEU A 20 -20.73 19.93 40.44
C LEU A 20 -20.04 21.23 40.86
N ALA A 21 -20.07 22.24 40.01
CA ALA A 21 -19.85 23.63 40.42
C ALA A 21 -20.84 24.52 39.66
N LEU A 22 -21.89 24.92 40.38
CA LEU A 22 -22.73 26.07 40.07
C LEU A 22 -21.91 27.35 40.26
N SER A 23 -22.08 28.34 39.38
CA SER A 23 -22.25 29.75 39.76
C SER A 23 -22.56 30.62 38.55
N ALA A 24 -23.31 31.68 38.82
CA ALA A 24 -24.16 32.41 37.90
C ALA A 24 -23.52 33.68 37.29
N ALA A 25 -24.25 34.21 36.31
CA ALA A 25 -24.48 35.63 36.03
C ALA A 25 -23.53 36.41 35.09
N VAL A 26 -24.03 36.58 33.85
CA VAL A 26 -24.31 37.84 33.13
C VAL A 26 -23.23 38.93 33.13
N ILE A 27 -22.63 39.19 31.96
CA ILE A 27 -22.54 40.52 31.35
C ILE A 27 -22.69 40.37 29.83
N ALA A 28 -23.78 40.92 29.29
CA ALA A 28 -23.98 41.11 27.87
C ALA A 28 -23.17 42.33 27.41
N LEU A 29 -22.14 42.12 26.58
CA LEU A 29 -21.51 43.17 25.79
C LEU A 29 -21.83 42.89 24.32
N VAL A 30 -22.84 43.59 23.80
CA VAL A 30 -23.14 43.61 22.36
C VAL A 30 -22.15 44.59 21.73
N GLY A 31 -20.94 44.09 21.44
CA GLY A 31 -20.02 44.77 20.53
C GLY A 31 -20.37 44.36 19.11
N LEU A 32 -20.93 45.28 18.32
CA LEU A 32 -20.96 45.15 16.85
C LEU A 32 -19.51 45.22 16.34
N THR A 33 -18.81 44.09 16.35
CA THR A 33 -17.66 43.92 15.47
C THR A 33 -18.22 43.62 14.09
N ALA A 34 -18.03 44.56 13.17
CA ALA A 34 -18.25 44.30 11.75
C ALA A 34 -17.36 43.12 11.37
N ALA A 35 -17.95 41.93 11.29
CA ALA A 35 -17.31 40.76 10.72
C ALA A 35 -17.10 41.12 9.25
N THR A 36 -15.90 41.61 8.93
CA THR A 36 -15.39 41.54 7.57
C THR A 36 -15.42 40.06 7.22
N ALA A 37 -16.42 39.67 6.44
CA ALA A 37 -16.48 38.38 5.79
C ALA A 37 -15.28 38.35 4.85
N GLY A 38 -14.12 37.98 5.41
CA GLY A 38 -12.96 37.62 4.63
C GLY A 38 -13.43 36.48 3.76
N THR A 39 -13.50 36.74 2.46
CA THR A 39 -13.59 35.68 1.46
C THR A 39 -12.39 34.79 1.70
N ALA A 40 -12.59 33.72 2.47
CA ALA A 40 -11.62 32.67 2.63
C ALA A 40 -11.31 32.21 1.22
N SER A 41 -10.10 32.49 0.74
CA SER A 41 -9.62 31.93 -0.51
C SER A 41 -9.76 30.43 -0.34
N ALA A 42 -10.66 29.81 -1.09
CA ALA A 42 -10.82 28.37 -1.09
C ALA A 42 -9.43 27.80 -1.35
N ALA A 43 -8.85 27.12 -0.36
CA ALA A 43 -7.59 26.43 -0.55
C ALA A 43 -7.79 25.49 -1.73
N ALA A 44 -6.92 25.58 -2.73
CA ALA A 44 -6.98 24.69 -3.87
C ALA A 44 -7.01 23.24 -3.34
N ALA A 45 -8.01 22.47 -3.75
CA ALA A 45 -8.09 21.08 -3.35
C ALA A 45 -6.79 20.37 -3.78
N PRO A 46 -6.18 19.54 -2.92
CA PRO A 46 -4.99 18.80 -3.28
C PRO A 46 -5.27 17.98 -4.54
N HIS A 47 -4.41 18.14 -5.55
CA HIS A 47 -4.52 17.40 -6.80
C HIS A 47 -3.88 16.03 -6.62
N THR A 48 -4.67 15.05 -6.22
CA THR A 48 -4.22 13.66 -6.06
C THR A 48 -4.17 12.96 -7.42
N VAL A 49 -2.97 12.56 -7.87
CA VAL A 49 -2.81 11.70 -9.04
C VAL A 49 -2.45 10.30 -8.58
N ARG A 50 -3.36 9.37 -8.78
CA ARG A 50 -3.09 7.94 -8.64
C ARG A 50 -2.51 7.41 -9.95
N VAL A 51 -1.31 6.86 -9.87
CA VAL A 51 -0.61 6.23 -10.99
C VAL A 51 -0.70 4.73 -10.83
N THR A 52 -1.12 4.05 -11.90
CA THR A 52 -1.18 2.59 -11.97
C THR A 52 -0.40 2.12 -13.18
N VAL A 53 0.54 1.20 -12.99
CA VAL A 53 1.38 0.62 -14.04
C VAL A 53 1.24 -0.90 -14.05
N GLN A 54 1.55 -1.52 -15.18
CA GLN A 54 1.57 -2.98 -15.30
C GLN A 54 2.79 -3.56 -14.59
N MET A 55 2.57 -4.67 -13.88
CA MET A 55 3.65 -5.52 -13.38
C MET A 55 3.97 -6.58 -14.43
N HIS A 56 5.21 -7.06 -14.44
CA HIS A 56 5.69 -7.98 -15.46
C HIS A 56 6.36 -9.21 -14.83
N VAL A 57 6.33 -10.32 -15.56
CA VAL A 57 6.93 -11.57 -15.11
C VAL A 57 8.45 -11.51 -15.31
N VAL A 58 9.20 -11.70 -14.23
CA VAL A 58 10.68 -11.67 -14.25
C VAL A 58 11.33 -13.01 -13.94
N GLY A 59 10.54 -13.97 -13.44
CA GLY A 59 11.07 -15.26 -13.02
C GLY A 59 10.01 -16.33 -12.80
N PHE A 60 10.48 -17.57 -12.67
CA PHE A 60 9.66 -18.74 -12.41
C PHE A 60 10.38 -19.72 -11.48
N ASN A 61 9.69 -20.17 -10.43
CA ASN A 61 10.16 -21.13 -9.44
C ASN A 61 9.31 -22.41 -9.51
N ALA A 62 9.84 -23.40 -10.22
CA ALA A 62 9.19 -24.70 -10.40
C ALA A 62 8.94 -25.45 -9.08
N THR A 63 9.73 -25.21 -8.03
CA THR A 63 9.57 -25.88 -6.74
C THR A 63 8.35 -25.34 -6.01
N VAL A 64 8.18 -24.01 -5.99
CA VAL A 64 6.99 -23.35 -5.44
C VAL A 64 5.75 -23.83 -6.19
N ALA A 65 5.76 -23.77 -7.52
CA ALA A 65 4.64 -24.22 -8.34
C ALA A 65 4.19 -25.66 -7.97
N ARG A 66 5.15 -26.60 -7.87
CA ARG A 66 4.83 -27.99 -7.50
C ARG A 66 4.32 -28.12 -6.07
N ALA A 67 4.90 -27.38 -5.13
CA ALA A 67 4.48 -27.39 -3.73
C ALA A 67 3.02 -26.90 -3.56
N HIS A 68 2.59 -25.98 -4.42
CA HIS A 68 1.23 -25.45 -4.45
C HIS A 68 0.30 -26.21 -5.42
N GLY A 69 0.69 -27.41 -5.85
CA GLY A 69 -0.19 -28.31 -6.62
C GLY A 69 -0.26 -28.04 -8.12
N TYR A 70 0.69 -27.30 -8.69
CA TYR A 70 0.78 -27.08 -10.13
C TYR A 70 1.65 -28.12 -10.83
N LEU A 71 1.32 -28.39 -12.10
CA LEU A 71 2.19 -29.11 -13.03
C LEU A 71 3.05 -28.09 -13.78
N VAL A 72 4.36 -28.31 -13.77
CA VAL A 72 5.30 -27.47 -14.53
C VAL A 72 5.43 -28.03 -15.93
N LYS A 73 5.17 -27.19 -16.94
CA LYS A 73 5.37 -27.48 -18.35
C LYS A 73 6.50 -26.63 -18.90
N THR A 74 7.07 -27.06 -20.01
CA THR A 74 8.11 -26.34 -20.75
C THR A 74 7.59 -26.08 -22.15
N ALA A 75 7.59 -24.82 -22.56
CA ALA A 75 7.25 -24.40 -23.90
C ALA A 75 8.37 -24.74 -24.89
N PRO A 76 8.09 -24.79 -26.22
CA PRO A 76 9.10 -25.12 -27.24
C PRO A 76 10.31 -24.19 -27.26
N ASP A 77 10.17 -22.97 -26.78
CA ASP A 77 11.23 -21.96 -26.63
C ASP A 77 12.07 -22.14 -25.35
N GLY A 78 11.75 -23.15 -24.52
CA GLY A 78 12.45 -23.46 -23.28
C GLY A 78 11.88 -22.75 -22.04
N HIS A 79 10.92 -21.84 -22.18
CA HIS A 79 10.31 -21.17 -21.03
C HIS A 79 9.44 -22.14 -20.22
N GLN A 80 9.54 -22.07 -18.89
CA GLN A 80 8.71 -22.86 -17.98
C GLN A 80 7.48 -22.08 -17.56
N TYR A 81 6.36 -22.79 -17.45
CA TYR A 81 5.10 -22.25 -16.95
C TYR A 81 4.35 -23.32 -16.13
N ALA A 82 3.44 -22.86 -15.27
CA ALA A 82 2.65 -23.72 -14.41
C ALA A 82 1.21 -23.85 -14.91
N VAL A 83 0.63 -25.04 -14.75
CA VAL A 83 -0.81 -25.28 -14.98
C VAL A 83 -1.40 -25.97 -13.76
N ALA A 84 -2.61 -25.56 -13.35
CA ALA A 84 -3.26 -26.18 -12.20
C ALA A 84 -3.49 -27.68 -12.45
N LYS A 85 -3.13 -28.53 -11.48
CA LYS A 85 -3.31 -29.98 -11.61
C LYS A 85 -4.81 -30.31 -11.63
N GLY A 86 -5.24 -31.03 -12.67
CA GLY A 86 -6.65 -31.38 -12.86
C GLY A 86 -7.46 -30.36 -13.66
N ALA A 87 -6.87 -29.23 -14.05
CA ALA A 87 -7.48 -28.37 -15.06
C ALA A 87 -7.53 -29.12 -16.41
N ASN A 88 -8.70 -29.13 -17.06
CA ASN A 88 -8.85 -29.68 -18.41
C ASN A 88 -7.83 -28.99 -19.31
N SER A 89 -6.82 -29.74 -19.76
CA SER A 89 -5.65 -29.25 -20.50
C SER A 89 -5.98 -28.68 -21.89
N ALA A 90 -7.26 -28.46 -22.20
CA ALA A 90 -7.77 -28.02 -23.49
C ALA A 90 -7.76 -26.49 -23.69
N VAL A 91 -7.57 -25.70 -22.63
CA VAL A 91 -7.45 -24.23 -22.77
C VAL A 91 -6.35 -23.74 -21.84
N VAL A 92 -5.11 -23.76 -22.31
CA VAL A 92 -4.09 -22.83 -21.83
C VAL A 92 -3.74 -22.01 -23.05
N PRO A 93 -3.97 -20.69 -23.07
CA PRO A 93 -3.46 -19.86 -24.14
C PRO A 93 -1.95 -20.09 -24.18
N ASN A 94 -1.48 -20.71 -25.26
CA ASN A 94 -0.08 -20.89 -25.60
C ASN A 94 0.57 -19.54 -25.99
N THR A 95 0.12 -18.46 -25.35
CA THR A 95 0.34 -17.06 -25.75
C THR A 95 0.22 -16.09 -24.57
N THR A 96 0.25 -16.52 -23.30
CA THR A 96 0.50 -15.54 -22.22
C THR A 96 1.96 -15.12 -22.36
N VAL A 97 2.16 -14.13 -23.22
CA VAL A 97 3.40 -13.41 -23.39
C VAL A 97 3.84 -12.96 -21.98
N PRO A 98 5.10 -13.18 -21.57
CA PRO A 98 5.61 -12.59 -20.33
C PRO A 98 5.47 -11.07 -20.47
N GLY A 99 4.52 -10.46 -19.77
CA GLY A 99 4.23 -9.06 -20.00
C GLY A 99 3.32 -8.43 -18.97
N ASN A 100 2.29 -9.14 -18.52
CA ASN A 100 1.42 -8.66 -17.44
C ASN A 100 1.09 -9.81 -16.48
N CYS A 101 1.33 -9.60 -15.20
CA CYS A 101 0.96 -10.50 -14.12
C CYS A 101 0.21 -9.77 -12.99
N GLY A 102 -0.16 -8.52 -13.22
CA GLY A 102 -0.74 -7.64 -12.23
C GLY A 102 -0.55 -6.16 -12.52
N THR A 103 -0.97 -5.33 -11.57
CA THR A 103 -0.79 -3.89 -11.62
C THR A 103 -0.24 -3.37 -10.30
N ALA A 104 0.72 -2.46 -10.37
CA ALA A 104 1.25 -1.71 -9.25
C ALA A 104 0.60 -0.33 -9.21
N THR A 105 0.30 0.18 -8.02
CA THR A 105 -0.31 1.49 -7.83
C THR A 105 0.51 2.32 -6.87
N MET A 106 0.63 3.62 -7.16
CA MET A 106 1.18 4.62 -6.26
C MET A 106 0.40 5.92 -6.35
N ASP A 107 0.25 6.56 -5.21
CA ASP A 107 -0.39 7.86 -5.03
C ASP A 107 0.40 8.57 -3.93
N TYR A 108 0.79 9.82 -4.19
CA TYR A 108 1.56 10.62 -3.26
C TYR A 108 0.90 11.98 -3.10
N THR A 109 0.30 12.21 -1.93
CA THR A 109 -0.55 13.38 -1.68
C THR A 109 -0.02 14.16 -0.47
N ALA A 110 0.21 15.47 -0.63
CA ALA A 110 0.59 16.32 0.48
C ALA A 110 -0.59 16.53 1.44
N ILE A 111 -0.35 16.44 2.74
CA ILE A 111 -1.36 16.61 3.80
C ILE A 111 -1.12 17.87 4.66
N GLY A 112 -0.12 18.67 4.31
CA GLY A 112 0.26 19.90 5.01
C GLY A 112 1.23 19.67 6.16
N GLY A 113 1.81 20.75 6.69
CA GLY A 113 2.74 20.67 7.81
C GLY A 113 4.05 19.97 7.46
N LYS A 114 4.47 20.07 6.18
CA LYS A 114 5.62 19.30 5.64
C LYS A 114 5.43 17.79 5.75
N ALA A 115 4.20 17.31 5.60
CA ALA A 115 3.90 15.89 5.57
C ALA A 115 3.12 15.50 4.31
N ALA A 116 3.23 14.23 3.94
CA ALA A 116 2.52 13.65 2.81
C ALA A 116 2.17 12.18 3.08
N ASN A 117 1.13 11.70 2.41
CA ASN A 117 0.73 10.30 2.43
C ASN A 117 1.14 9.63 1.12
N VAL A 118 1.87 8.54 1.25
CA VAL A 118 2.16 7.60 0.16
C VAL A 118 1.19 6.44 0.27
N TYR A 119 0.26 6.32 -0.67
CA TYR A 119 -0.54 5.11 -0.84
C TYR A 119 0.10 4.27 -1.94
N THR A 120 0.39 3.01 -1.64
CA THR A 120 1.09 2.11 -2.57
C THR A 120 0.56 0.68 -2.45
N GLY A 121 0.72 -0.09 -3.51
CA GLY A 121 0.45 -1.52 -3.47
C GLY A 121 0.36 -2.14 -4.84
N PHE A 122 -0.23 -3.33 -4.90
CA PHE A 122 -0.42 -4.07 -6.14
C PHE A 122 -1.66 -4.96 -6.12
N THR A 123 -2.04 -5.39 -7.31
CA THR A 123 -2.96 -6.50 -7.60
C THR A 123 -2.25 -7.46 -8.54
N VAL A 124 -2.44 -8.76 -8.39
CA VAL A 124 -1.86 -9.82 -9.23
C VAL A 124 -2.93 -10.78 -9.73
N ASP A 125 -2.68 -11.38 -10.88
CA ASP A 125 -3.68 -12.25 -11.54
C ASP A 125 -3.85 -13.60 -10.83
N ASP A 126 -2.76 -14.14 -10.27
CA ASP A 126 -2.76 -15.35 -9.46
C ASP A 126 -2.47 -15.01 -7.99
N GLY A 127 -2.92 -15.87 -7.07
CA GLY A 127 -2.67 -15.69 -5.64
C GLY A 127 -1.17 -15.59 -5.33
N ALA A 128 -0.80 -14.61 -4.52
CA ALA A 128 0.54 -14.44 -4.00
C ALA A 128 0.67 -15.09 -2.62
N TRP A 129 1.75 -15.83 -2.40
CA TRP A 129 2.04 -16.38 -1.08
C TRP A 129 3.02 -15.50 -0.31
N LEU A 130 3.86 -14.71 -0.99
CA LEU A 130 4.81 -13.77 -0.39
C LEU A 130 4.89 -12.51 -1.24
N PHE A 131 5.30 -11.41 -0.64
CA PHE A 131 5.73 -10.22 -1.38
C PHE A 131 6.92 -9.52 -0.72
N SER A 132 7.58 -8.65 -1.48
CA SER A 132 8.56 -7.69 -1.00
C SER A 132 8.32 -6.37 -1.72
N TRP A 133 8.27 -5.27 -0.98
CA TRP A 133 7.90 -3.96 -1.50
C TRP A 133 8.73 -2.87 -0.85
N ASN A 134 9.46 -2.10 -1.65
CA ASN A 134 10.34 -1.03 -1.21
C ASN A 134 9.94 0.25 -1.91
N VAL A 135 9.73 1.30 -1.12
CA VAL A 135 9.40 2.63 -1.61
C VAL A 135 10.46 3.61 -1.12
N SER A 136 10.91 4.47 -2.02
CA SER A 136 11.69 5.64 -1.66
C SER A 136 10.84 6.90 -1.82
N VAL A 137 11.15 7.90 -1.01
CA VAL A 137 10.60 9.25 -1.11
C VAL A 137 11.76 10.22 -1.08
N THR A 138 11.86 11.06 -2.10
CA THR A 138 12.99 11.96 -2.31
C THR A 138 12.51 13.40 -2.40
N ASP A 139 13.17 14.28 -1.64
CA ASP A 139 12.97 15.73 -1.65
C ASP A 139 14.33 16.47 -1.64
N ASN A 140 14.31 17.79 -1.45
CA ASN A 140 15.54 18.60 -1.38
C ASN A 140 16.39 18.38 -0.11
N ALA A 141 15.87 17.70 0.90
CA ALA A 141 16.56 17.40 2.16
C ALA A 141 17.20 16.00 2.16
N GLY A 142 16.68 15.06 1.37
CA GLY A 142 17.27 13.73 1.20
C GLY A 142 16.30 12.67 0.68
N VAL A 143 16.58 11.43 1.05
CA VAL A 143 15.79 10.25 0.67
C VAL A 143 15.35 9.49 1.92
N GLY A 144 14.05 9.29 2.08
CA GLY A 144 13.45 8.34 3.02
C GLY A 144 13.12 7.03 2.32
N ASN A 145 13.18 5.91 3.02
CA ASN A 145 12.82 4.60 2.49
C ASN A 145 11.92 3.87 3.47
N GLU A 146 10.96 3.11 2.94
CA GLU A 146 10.10 2.22 3.71
C GLU A 146 9.97 0.88 2.97
N SER A 147 9.99 -0.20 3.73
CA SER A 147 10.04 -1.57 3.20
C SER A 147 8.97 -2.43 3.87
N TRP A 148 8.25 -3.19 3.07
CA TRP A 148 7.27 -4.18 3.50
C TRP A 148 7.56 -5.53 2.87
N GLY A 149 7.15 -6.58 3.57
CA GLY A 149 7.19 -7.94 3.04
C GLY A 149 6.60 -8.88 4.06
N ASP A 150 5.63 -9.69 3.63
CA ASP A 150 4.98 -10.67 4.47
C ASP A 150 4.36 -11.77 3.60
N TYR A 151 3.83 -12.79 4.27
CA TYR A 151 3.02 -13.85 3.68
C TYR A 151 1.60 -13.35 3.36
N LEU A 152 1.11 -13.65 2.15
CA LEU A 152 -0.21 -13.20 1.69
C LEU A 152 -1.27 -14.30 1.62
N ALA A 153 -0.94 -15.55 1.99
CA ALA A 153 -1.92 -16.65 2.05
C ALA A 153 -2.75 -16.81 0.77
N SER A 154 -2.11 -16.68 -0.40
CA SER A 154 -2.75 -16.75 -1.71
C SER A 154 -3.70 -15.59 -2.02
N ASP A 155 -3.57 -14.44 -1.34
CA ASP A 155 -4.30 -13.23 -1.68
C ASP A 155 -3.77 -12.62 -3.00
N HIS A 156 -4.65 -11.93 -3.71
CA HIS A 156 -4.38 -11.36 -5.03
C HIS A 156 -3.98 -9.89 -4.97
N GLN A 157 -3.92 -9.29 -3.79
CA GLN A 157 -3.66 -7.87 -3.64
C GLN A 157 -3.00 -7.55 -2.31
N TRP A 158 -2.25 -6.46 -2.29
CA TRP A 158 -1.72 -5.86 -1.07
C TRP A 158 -1.65 -4.35 -1.25
N TYR A 159 -2.08 -3.61 -0.22
CA TYR A 159 -2.02 -2.15 -0.21
C TYR A 159 -1.68 -1.64 1.18
N THR A 160 -1.00 -0.50 1.22
CA THR A 160 -0.69 0.20 2.47
C THR A 160 -0.65 1.71 2.25
N THR A 161 -0.63 2.45 3.36
CA THR A 161 -0.36 3.88 3.38
C THR A 161 0.80 4.15 4.34
N TRP A 162 1.73 4.99 3.91
CA TRP A 162 2.84 5.50 4.70
C TRP A 162 2.76 7.03 4.80
N GLU A 163 2.71 7.55 6.02
CA GLU A 163 2.83 8.99 6.27
C GLU A 163 4.31 9.37 6.38
N THR A 164 4.74 10.33 5.57
CA THR A 164 6.10 10.84 5.51
C THR A 164 6.17 12.23 6.14
N HIS A 165 7.22 12.48 6.93
CA HIS A 165 7.50 13.80 7.50
C HIS A 165 8.80 14.36 6.92
N HIS A 166 8.75 15.63 6.52
CA HIS A 166 9.82 16.30 5.79
C HIS A 166 10.31 17.52 6.57
N SER A 167 11.60 17.84 6.44
CA SER A 167 12.19 19.04 7.05
C SER A 167 12.00 20.29 6.19
N VAL A 168 11.71 20.11 4.90
CA VAL A 168 11.58 21.15 3.87
C VAL A 168 10.19 21.16 3.23
N THR A 169 9.87 22.25 2.56
CA THR A 169 8.72 22.37 1.64
C THR A 169 9.20 22.29 0.19
N GLY A 170 8.28 22.17 -0.76
CA GLY A 170 8.56 22.12 -2.19
C GLY A 170 8.35 20.75 -2.82
N TYR A 171 8.90 20.55 -4.01
CA TYR A 171 8.73 19.32 -4.79
C TYR A 171 9.27 18.10 -4.03
N SER A 172 8.47 17.05 -3.99
CA SER A 172 8.82 15.74 -3.47
C SER A 172 8.24 14.66 -4.38
N TRP A 173 8.92 13.54 -4.51
CA TRP A 173 8.43 12.42 -5.30
C TRP A 173 8.67 11.09 -4.59
N ALA A 174 7.78 10.15 -4.82
CA ALA A 174 7.81 8.80 -4.31
C ALA A 174 7.93 7.81 -5.47
N GLU A 175 8.63 6.71 -5.28
CA GLU A 175 8.70 5.60 -6.23
C GLU A 175 8.80 4.26 -5.54
N VAL A 176 8.31 3.22 -6.23
CA VAL A 176 8.65 1.83 -5.87
C VAL A 176 10.01 1.51 -6.46
N THR A 177 11.04 1.45 -5.60
CA THR A 177 12.42 1.15 -6.02
C THR A 177 12.63 -0.34 -6.28
N SER A 178 11.85 -1.19 -5.62
CA SER A 178 11.80 -2.63 -5.87
C SER A 178 10.50 -3.19 -5.30
N GLY A 179 9.70 -3.84 -6.13
CA GLY A 179 8.41 -4.39 -5.71
C GLY A 179 8.11 -5.69 -6.42
N ALA A 180 7.97 -6.79 -5.68
CA ALA A 180 7.71 -8.10 -6.22
C ALA A 180 6.66 -8.87 -5.42
N ALA A 181 5.81 -9.61 -6.13
CA ALA A 181 4.90 -10.60 -5.60
C ALA A 181 5.31 -12.00 -6.10
N PHE A 182 5.34 -12.97 -5.19
CA PHE A 182 5.69 -14.35 -5.49
C PHE A 182 4.40 -15.17 -5.52
N LEU A 183 4.04 -15.61 -6.73
CA LEU A 183 2.74 -16.24 -6.99
C LEU A 183 2.77 -17.74 -6.66
N ASP A 184 1.61 -18.29 -6.31
CA ASP A 184 1.43 -19.71 -6.00
C ASP A 184 1.81 -20.62 -7.18
N ASN A 185 1.61 -20.13 -8.40
CA ASN A 185 2.00 -20.82 -9.62
C ASN A 185 3.53 -20.81 -9.85
N GLY A 186 4.31 -20.24 -8.93
CA GLY A 186 5.77 -20.13 -8.97
C GLY A 186 6.29 -18.91 -9.72
N THR A 187 5.43 -18.10 -10.33
CA THR A 187 5.84 -16.90 -11.07
C THR A 187 6.26 -15.78 -10.11
N THR A 188 7.30 -15.02 -10.48
CA THR A 188 7.64 -13.76 -9.80
C THR A 188 7.13 -12.60 -10.64
N CYS A 189 6.25 -11.79 -10.04
CA CYS A 189 5.65 -10.62 -10.65
C CYS A 189 6.28 -9.34 -10.09
N GLU A 190 6.93 -8.54 -10.93
CA GLU A 190 7.67 -7.35 -10.51
C GLU A 190 7.03 -6.05 -11.02
N ALA A 191 6.92 -5.06 -10.14
CA ALA A 191 6.49 -3.71 -10.46
C ALA A 191 7.63 -2.92 -11.09
N ALA A 192 7.39 -2.36 -12.27
CA ALA A 192 8.35 -1.49 -12.92
C ALA A 192 8.01 -0.01 -12.68
N ASN A 193 8.92 0.70 -11.98
CA ASN A 193 9.03 2.17 -11.96
C ASN A 193 7.70 2.93 -11.77
N VAL A 194 6.85 2.50 -10.82
CA VAL A 194 5.67 3.30 -10.46
C VAL A 194 6.11 4.44 -9.57
N SER A 195 5.76 5.67 -9.95
CA SER A 195 6.14 6.87 -9.20
C SER A 195 5.02 7.91 -9.24
N ALA A 196 5.01 8.75 -8.21
CA ALA A 196 4.10 9.87 -8.08
C ALA A 196 4.82 11.06 -7.42
N SER A 197 4.34 12.27 -7.66
CA SER A 197 4.96 13.48 -7.13
C SER A 197 3.93 14.44 -6.56
N THR A 198 4.34 15.24 -5.58
CA THR A 198 3.54 16.30 -4.98
C THR A 198 4.41 17.52 -4.63
N ASN A 199 3.77 18.61 -4.23
CA ASN A 199 4.44 19.75 -3.61
C ASN A 199 4.07 19.80 -2.13
N LEU A 200 5.08 19.71 -1.26
CA LEU A 200 4.96 19.83 0.19
C LEU A 200 4.77 21.29 0.59
N TYR A 201 3.84 21.54 1.51
CA TYR A 201 3.52 22.86 2.05
C TYR A 201 3.27 22.85 3.56
#